data_AF-A0A956BKT4-F1
#
_entry.id   AF-A0A956BKT4-F1
#
_cell.length_a   1.000
_cell.length_b   1.000
_cell.length_c   1.000
_cell.angle_alpha   90.00
_cell.angle_beta   90.00
_cell.angle_gamma   90.00
#
_symmetry.space_group_name_H-M   'P 1'
#
loop_
_entity.id
_entity.type
_entity.pdbx_description
1 polymer ?
#
loop_
_entity_poly.entity_id
_entity_poly.type
_entity_poly.pdbx_seq_one_letter_code
_entity_poly.pdbx_strand_id
1 'polypeptide(L)'
;MDGPTEVLAETRVTLEAPERAVWWERTTPPGDYDNTRACGGPPLGCAELLPYRWERVGAGRRLRRAWTVGTHPLLATDGPKPPDDAVPHMVVVRPADTYVGYASELLGVPFVLTPARLDRGHQTDLREAADCVAVVIYGRRRMGEEVPYVSPHGLWSFLEPADDLPAEAGDVLHWGWQTGILAVDTAPFGVLDATDRVLLAWRGEVEEAALGDLPRFGEVRRLRWPVSPARGAGSP
;
A
#
# COMPACT_ATOMS: atom_id res chain seq x y z
N MET A 1 8.04 24.84 -8.32
CA MET A 1 9.33 24.44 -8.93
C MET A 1 9.12 22.98 -9.24
N ASP A 2 8.54 22.74 -10.41
CA ASP A 2 7.92 21.45 -10.70
C ASP A 2 8.92 20.70 -11.56
N GLY A 3 9.70 19.83 -10.91
CA GLY A 3 10.58 18.92 -11.60
C GLY A 3 9.76 17.96 -12.47
N PRO A 4 10.25 17.56 -13.65
CA PRO A 4 9.55 16.61 -14.50
C PRO A 4 9.29 15.31 -13.74
N THR A 5 8.04 14.87 -13.71
CA THR A 5 7.68 13.51 -13.27
C THR A 5 8.23 12.54 -14.31
N GLU A 6 9.40 11.99 -14.03
CA GLU A 6 10.00 10.92 -14.82
C GLU A 6 9.06 9.71 -14.79
N VAL A 7 8.37 9.45 -15.91
CA VAL A 7 7.69 8.19 -16.13
C VAL A 7 8.79 7.15 -16.24
N LEU A 8 9.06 6.44 -15.14
CA LEU A 8 9.97 5.30 -15.13
C LEU A 8 9.47 4.32 -16.19
N ALA A 9 10.21 4.22 -17.29
CA ALA A 9 9.98 3.24 -18.33
C ALA A 9 9.77 1.87 -17.69
N GLU A 10 8.80 1.10 -18.18
CA GLU A 10 8.58 -0.30 -17.81
C GLU A 10 9.84 -1.09 -18.16
N THR A 11 10.81 -1.05 -17.26
CA THR A 11 12.09 -1.70 -17.45
C THR A 11 11.86 -3.13 -17.05
N ARG A 12 11.79 -4.03 -18.04
CA ARG A 12 12.01 -5.45 -17.78
C ARG A 12 13.46 -5.60 -17.31
N VAL A 13 13.67 -5.44 -16.02
CA VAL A 13 14.97 -5.66 -15.40
C VAL A 13 15.18 -7.16 -15.39
N THR A 14 15.97 -7.65 -16.34
CA THR A 14 16.57 -8.98 -16.19
C THR A 14 17.67 -8.81 -15.15
N LEU A 15 17.35 -9.14 -13.90
CA LEU A 15 18.34 -9.22 -12.84
C LEU A 15 19.25 -10.41 -13.14
N GLU A 16 20.32 -10.18 -13.91
CA GLU A 16 21.44 -11.12 -14.03
C GLU A 16 22.21 -11.12 -12.72
N ALA A 17 21.63 -11.76 -11.71
CA ALA A 17 22.37 -12.03 -10.49
C ALA A 17 23.48 -13.05 -10.82
N PRO A 18 24.71 -12.86 -10.33
CA PRO A 18 25.71 -13.91 -10.41
C PRO A 18 25.11 -15.20 -9.86
N GLU A 19 25.43 -16.36 -10.47
CA GLU A 19 24.86 -17.66 -10.08
C GLU A 19 25.02 -17.98 -8.58
N ARG A 20 25.91 -17.26 -7.89
CA ARG A 20 26.25 -17.40 -6.47
C ARG A 20 25.57 -16.39 -5.54
N ALA A 21 24.84 -15.41 -6.06
CA ALA A 21 24.21 -14.39 -5.22
C ALA A 21 23.16 -15.01 -4.29
N VAL A 22 23.19 -14.60 -3.03
CA VAL A 22 22.15 -14.90 -2.04
C VAL A 22 21.22 -13.70 -1.94
N TRP A 23 19.92 -13.95 -2.10
CA TRP A 23 18.90 -12.93 -1.97
C TRP A 23 18.35 -12.86 -0.56
N TRP A 24 18.18 -11.64 -0.09
CA TRP A 24 17.64 -11.29 1.21
C TRP A 24 16.47 -10.34 1.02
N GLU A 25 15.44 -10.53 1.83
CA GLU A 25 14.27 -9.68 1.88
C GLU A 25 14.16 -9.02 3.25
N ARG A 26 13.84 -7.74 3.27
CA ARG A 26 13.69 -6.97 4.50
C ARG A 26 12.23 -7.06 4.99
N THR A 27 11.96 -7.96 5.92
CA THR A 27 10.61 -8.15 6.46
C THR A 27 10.49 -7.48 7.83
N THR A 28 9.27 -7.14 8.22
CA THR A 28 8.94 -6.85 9.61
C THR A 28 8.51 -8.13 10.32
N PRO A 29 8.92 -8.37 11.58
CA PRO A 29 8.37 -9.46 12.37
C PRO A 29 6.83 -9.43 12.40
N PRO A 30 6.13 -10.58 12.44
CA PRO A 30 4.69 -10.58 12.67
C PRO A 30 4.39 -9.96 14.05
N GLY A 31 3.46 -9.01 14.09
CA GLY A 31 3.03 -8.34 15.32
C GLY A 31 1.97 -7.29 15.05
N ASP A 32 1.10 -7.04 16.04
CA ASP A 32 0.16 -5.93 16.00
C ASP A 32 0.96 -4.64 16.23
N TYR A 33 1.42 -4.02 15.13
CA TYR A 33 2.15 -2.76 15.17
C TYR A 33 1.21 -1.63 15.54
N ASP A 34 0.97 -1.51 16.85
CA ASP A 34 0.20 -0.44 17.45
C ASP A 34 1.15 0.54 18.16
N ASN A 35 1.64 1.54 17.41
CA ASN A 35 2.45 2.62 17.97
C ASN A 35 1.62 3.59 18.84
N THR A 36 0.31 3.40 19.05
CA THR A 36 -0.49 4.29 19.92
C THR A 36 0.08 4.39 21.32
N ARG A 37 0.67 3.30 21.83
CA ARG A 37 1.33 3.25 23.15
C ARG A 37 2.63 4.04 23.18
N ALA A 38 3.47 3.90 22.15
CA ALA A 38 4.74 4.61 22.03
C ALA A 38 4.53 6.13 21.89
N CYS A 39 3.41 6.52 21.28
CA CYS A 39 3.12 7.90 20.95
C CYS A 39 2.41 8.70 22.04
N GLY A 40 2.10 8.11 23.21
CA GLY A 40 1.55 8.84 24.35
C GLY A 40 0.17 9.48 24.12
N GLY A 41 -0.53 9.06 23.06
CA GLY A 41 -1.82 9.60 22.62
C GLY A 41 -1.74 10.47 21.35
N PRO A 42 -2.86 10.67 20.65
CA PRO A 42 -2.93 11.60 19.52
C PRO A 42 -2.82 13.07 19.98
N PRO A 43 -2.29 14.02 19.18
CA PRO A 43 -1.73 13.91 17.83
C PRO A 43 -0.36 14.62 17.74
N LEU A 44 0.75 13.93 18.02
CA LEU A 44 2.08 14.52 17.83
C LEU A 44 3.02 13.52 17.15
N GLY A 45 3.12 13.63 15.82
CA GLY A 45 4.31 13.34 14.98
C GLY A 45 5.15 12.10 15.28
N CYS A 46 4.61 11.13 16.00
CA CYS A 46 5.36 10.04 16.56
C CYS A 46 5.41 8.92 15.52
N ALA A 47 6.55 8.86 14.86
CA ALA A 47 6.93 7.72 14.04
C ALA A 47 7.66 6.74 14.94
N GLU A 48 7.11 5.56 15.14
CA GLU A 48 7.94 4.45 15.63
C GLU A 48 8.68 3.88 14.42
N LEU A 49 10.01 3.81 14.51
CA LEU A 49 10.78 3.09 13.51
C LEU A 49 10.48 1.61 13.68
N LEU A 50 9.89 1.02 12.65
CA LEU A 50 9.60 -0.40 12.66
C LEU A 50 10.89 -1.22 12.73
N PRO A 51 10.95 -2.26 13.58
CA PRO A 51 12.06 -3.19 13.55
C PRO A 51 11.97 -4.01 12.26
N TYR A 52 13.03 -3.99 11.47
CA TYR A 52 13.17 -4.79 10.26
C TYR A 52 14.20 -5.90 10.48
N ARG A 53 14.04 -7.02 9.79
CA ARG A 53 15.01 -8.11 9.75
C ARG A 53 15.24 -8.58 8.33
N TRP A 54 16.43 -9.12 8.09
CA TRP A 54 16.77 -9.76 6.83
C TRP A 54 16.40 -11.24 6.88
N GLU A 55 15.51 -11.65 5.97
CA GLU A 55 15.15 -13.04 5.73
C GLU A 55 15.78 -13.52 4.43
N ARG A 56 16.34 -14.73 4.45
CA ARG A 56 17.00 -15.30 3.28
C ARG A 56 15.94 -15.90 2.34
N VAL A 57 15.81 -15.34 1.13
CA VAL A 57 14.86 -15.80 0.10
C VAL A 57 15.37 -17.06 -0.63
N GLY A 58 16.68 -17.31 -0.59
CA GLY A 58 17.34 -18.48 -1.18
C GLY A 58 18.34 -18.11 -2.30
N ALA A 59 18.91 -19.13 -2.97
CA ALA A 59 19.82 -18.97 -4.12
C ALA A 59 19.22 -19.59 -5.39
N GLY A 60 19.28 -18.87 -6.53
CA GLY A 60 18.94 -19.36 -7.88
C GLY A 60 17.46 -19.69 -8.17
N ARG A 61 16.93 -19.25 -9.33
CA ARG A 61 15.63 -19.58 -10.01
C ARG A 61 14.31 -19.64 -9.21
N ARG A 62 14.30 -19.62 -7.87
CA ARG A 62 13.10 -19.63 -7.01
C ARG A 62 12.49 -18.24 -6.79
N LEU A 63 13.18 -17.17 -7.17
CA LEU A 63 12.58 -15.83 -7.21
C LEU A 63 11.32 -15.77 -8.08
N ARG A 64 11.20 -16.59 -9.13
CA ARG A 64 10.03 -16.57 -10.03
C ARG A 64 8.68 -16.91 -9.36
N ARG A 65 8.67 -17.55 -8.19
CA ARG A 65 7.45 -17.77 -7.40
C ARG A 65 7.22 -16.71 -6.31
N ALA A 66 8.19 -15.83 -6.07
CA ALA A 66 8.19 -14.89 -4.94
C ALA A 66 7.67 -13.48 -5.29
N TRP A 67 7.41 -13.19 -6.56
CA TRP A 67 6.90 -11.88 -6.98
C TRP A 67 5.36 -11.85 -6.93
N THR A 68 4.79 -11.99 -5.73
CA THR A 68 3.38 -11.68 -5.50
C THR A 68 3.16 -10.18 -5.66
N VAL A 69 1.90 -9.76 -5.90
CA VAL A 69 1.55 -8.34 -5.91
C VAL A 69 1.96 -7.70 -4.57
N GLY A 70 2.56 -6.51 -4.62
CA GLY A 70 3.05 -5.81 -3.44
C GLY A 70 4.45 -5.24 -3.62
N THR A 71 5.06 -4.89 -2.49
CA THR A 71 6.39 -4.30 -2.41
C THR A 71 7.37 -5.24 -1.73
N HIS A 72 8.51 -5.46 -2.38
CA HIS A 72 9.55 -6.41 -1.99
C HIS A 72 10.88 -5.66 -1.80
N PRO A 73 11.28 -5.33 -0.56
CA PRO A 73 12.56 -4.72 -0.26
C PRO A 73 13.68 -5.78 -0.29
N LEU A 74 14.44 -5.84 -1.38
CA LEU A 74 15.40 -6.90 -1.65
C LEU A 74 16.85 -6.42 -1.65
N LEU A 75 17.76 -7.30 -1.22
CA LEU A 75 19.20 -7.11 -1.36
C LEU A 75 19.88 -8.42 -1.80
N ALA A 76 20.80 -8.32 -2.75
CA ALA A 76 21.66 -9.43 -3.16
C ALA A 76 23.05 -9.27 -2.54
N THR A 77 23.61 -10.36 -1.98
CA THR A 77 24.98 -10.38 -1.43
C THR A 77 25.77 -11.60 -1.91
N ASP A 78 27.08 -11.57 -1.76
CA ASP A 78 27.99 -12.70 -2.07
C ASP A 78 27.97 -13.82 -1.01
N GLY A 79 26.99 -13.83 -0.10
CA GLY A 79 26.85 -14.88 0.92
C GLY A 79 26.49 -14.41 2.33
N PRO A 80 27.12 -13.37 2.91
CA PRO A 80 26.80 -12.96 4.28
C PRO A 80 25.45 -12.23 4.35
N LYS A 81 24.81 -12.32 5.52
CA LYS A 81 23.64 -11.49 5.86
C LYS A 81 24.02 -10.02 5.66
N PRO A 82 23.16 -9.20 5.04
CA PRO A 82 23.39 -7.77 4.97
C PRO A 82 23.49 -7.15 6.37
N PRO A 83 24.25 -6.05 6.53
CA PRO A 83 24.12 -5.18 7.69
C PRO A 83 22.66 -4.75 7.92
N ASP A 84 22.28 -4.52 9.17
CA ASP A 84 20.89 -4.14 9.49
C ASP A 84 20.51 -2.75 8.94
N ASP A 85 21.50 -1.89 8.68
CA ASP A 85 21.37 -0.56 8.06
C ASP A 85 21.52 -0.56 6.53
N ALA A 86 21.69 -1.74 5.90
CA ALA A 86 21.76 -1.83 4.45
C ALA A 86 20.46 -1.34 3.79
N VAL A 87 20.61 -0.59 2.70
CA VAL A 87 19.48 -0.04 1.95
C VAL A 87 19.04 -1.06 0.89
N PRO A 88 17.82 -1.64 0.97
CA PRO A 88 17.32 -2.54 -0.06
C PRO A 88 17.01 -1.80 -1.36
N HIS A 89 17.01 -2.55 -2.46
CA HIS A 89 16.28 -2.17 -3.67
C HIS A 89 14.80 -2.49 -3.49
N MET A 90 13.93 -1.55 -3.87
CA MET A 90 12.48 -1.77 -3.83
C MET A 90 12.02 -2.34 -5.17
N VAL A 91 11.54 -3.57 -5.17
CA VAL A 91 10.84 -4.13 -6.32
C VAL A 91 9.35 -4.13 -6.05
N VAL A 92 8.59 -3.53 -6.98
CA VAL A 92 7.15 -3.35 -6.83
C VAL A 92 6.45 -4.10 -7.95
N VAL A 93 5.51 -4.95 -7.58
CA VAL A 93 4.70 -5.75 -8.51
C VAL A 93 3.25 -5.28 -8.37
N ARG A 94 2.66 -4.83 -9.47
CA ARG A 94 1.25 -4.44 -9.52
C ARG A 94 0.52 -5.12 -10.68
N PRO A 95 -0.78 -5.43 -10.54
CA PRO A 95 -1.53 -6.16 -11.55
C PRO A 95 -1.96 -5.27 -12.74
N ALA A 96 -2.10 -3.97 -12.53
CA ALA A 96 -2.57 -3.03 -13.55
C ALA A 96 -2.21 -1.57 -13.20
N ASP A 97 -2.31 -0.67 -14.20
CA ASP A 97 -2.18 0.79 -14.03
C ASP A 97 -3.53 1.44 -13.69
N THR A 98 -4.20 0.89 -12.68
CA THR A 98 -5.48 1.40 -12.14
C THR A 98 -5.28 1.92 -10.72
N TYR A 99 -6.28 2.63 -10.17
CA TYR A 99 -6.25 3.06 -8.76
C TYR A 99 -5.99 1.89 -7.80
N VAL A 100 -6.72 0.77 -7.97
CA VAL A 100 -6.51 -0.46 -7.18
C VAL A 100 -5.12 -1.04 -7.43
N GLY A 101 -4.66 -1.07 -8.67
CA GLY A 101 -3.33 -1.57 -9.02
C GLY A 101 -2.21 -0.76 -8.34
N TYR A 102 -2.30 0.56 -8.35
CA TYR A 102 -1.37 1.42 -7.61
C TYR A 102 -1.47 1.20 -6.11
N ALA A 103 -2.67 1.15 -5.52
CA ALA A 103 -2.82 0.90 -4.09
C ALA A 103 -2.24 -0.48 -3.69
N SER A 104 -2.40 -1.49 -4.53
CA SER A 104 -1.89 -2.86 -4.28
C SER A 104 -0.36 -2.95 -4.23
N GLU A 105 0.37 -1.91 -4.70
CA GLU A 105 1.81 -1.82 -4.46
C GLU A 105 2.13 -1.85 -2.96
N LEU A 106 1.20 -1.42 -2.09
CA LEU A 106 1.40 -1.46 -0.64
C LEU A 106 1.21 -2.84 -0.02
N LEU A 107 0.76 -3.88 -0.72
CA LEU A 107 0.62 -5.22 -0.11
C LEU A 107 1.94 -5.66 0.53
N GLY A 108 1.85 -6.15 1.78
CA GLY A 108 2.98 -6.51 2.64
C GLY A 108 3.68 -5.33 3.32
N VAL A 109 3.29 -4.09 3.03
CA VAL A 109 3.82 -2.91 3.74
C VAL A 109 3.27 -2.92 5.17
N PRO A 110 4.10 -2.71 6.20
CA PRO A 110 3.64 -2.81 7.57
C PRO A 110 2.59 -1.74 7.95
N PHE A 111 1.70 -2.11 8.86
CA PHE A 111 0.75 -1.18 9.45
C PHE A 111 1.44 -0.28 10.47
N VAL A 112 1.25 1.04 10.38
CA VAL A 112 1.64 2.02 11.42
C VAL A 112 0.57 3.07 11.51
N LEU A 113 0.04 3.33 12.70
CA LEU A 113 -0.94 4.40 12.87
C LEU A 113 -0.24 5.75 12.67
N THR A 114 -0.80 6.59 11.80
CA THR A 114 -0.26 7.91 11.43
C THR A 114 1.19 7.84 10.92
N PRO A 115 1.43 7.22 9.75
CA PRO A 115 2.76 7.19 9.15
C PRO A 115 3.34 8.61 9.04
N ALA A 116 4.63 8.75 9.31
CA ALA A 116 5.27 10.05 9.43
C ALA A 116 5.87 10.56 8.12
N ARG A 117 6.21 11.85 8.11
CA ARG A 117 7.05 12.46 7.09
C ARG A 117 8.51 12.39 7.50
N LEU A 118 9.31 11.71 6.69
CA LEU A 118 10.77 11.65 6.78
C LEU A 118 11.39 12.72 5.86
N ASP A 119 12.70 12.94 5.98
CA ASP A 119 13.46 13.88 5.14
C ASP A 119 13.31 13.59 3.63
N ARG A 120 13.15 12.31 3.27
CA ARG A 120 12.98 11.85 1.88
C ARG A 120 11.53 11.66 1.43
N GLY A 121 10.54 11.88 2.29
CA GLY A 121 9.12 11.73 1.94
C GLY A 121 8.25 11.14 3.03
N HIS A 122 6.95 11.01 2.75
CA HIS A 122 6.01 10.33 3.64
C HIS A 122 6.28 8.82 3.66
N GLN A 123 6.25 8.17 4.84
CA GLN A 123 6.55 6.74 4.97
C GLN A 123 5.70 5.86 4.02
N THR A 124 4.44 6.24 3.79
CA THR A 124 3.56 5.53 2.85
C THR A 124 3.98 5.71 1.39
N ASP A 125 4.34 6.93 0.97
CA ASP A 125 4.87 7.16 -0.39
C ASP A 125 6.16 6.37 -0.63
N LEU A 126 6.93 6.13 0.44
CA LEU A 126 8.16 5.34 0.45
C LEU A 126 7.91 3.82 0.58
N ARG A 127 6.66 3.39 0.79
CA ARG A 127 6.24 1.98 1.02
C ARG A 127 6.90 1.35 2.25
N GLU A 128 7.07 2.13 3.31
CA GLU A 128 7.69 1.66 4.56
C GLU A 128 6.71 1.50 5.71
N ALA A 129 5.58 2.18 5.63
CA ALA A 129 4.50 2.07 6.58
C ALA A 129 3.21 2.67 6.02
N ALA A 130 2.06 2.11 6.36
CA ALA A 130 0.76 2.65 6.00
C ALA A 130 -0.24 2.47 7.15
N ASP A 131 -1.15 3.41 7.34
CA ASP A 131 -2.40 3.15 8.05
C ASP A 131 -3.55 2.96 7.06
N CYS A 132 -4.75 2.73 7.59
CA CYS A 132 -5.93 2.44 6.80
C CYS A 132 -6.28 3.54 5.78
N VAL A 133 -6.13 4.80 6.15
CA VAL A 133 -6.46 5.94 5.29
C VAL A 133 -5.32 6.26 4.33
N ALA A 134 -4.07 6.05 4.76
CA ALA A 134 -2.91 6.23 3.91
C ALA A 134 -2.90 5.27 2.72
N VAL A 135 -3.42 4.04 2.85
CA VAL A 135 -3.61 3.11 1.72
C VAL A 135 -4.51 3.71 0.65
N VAL A 136 -5.67 4.24 1.06
CA VAL A 136 -6.66 4.88 0.17
C VAL A 136 -6.06 6.08 -0.55
N ILE A 137 -5.34 6.93 0.17
CA ILE A 137 -4.73 8.15 -0.37
C ILE A 137 -3.56 7.83 -1.31
N TYR A 138 -2.75 6.82 -0.96
CA TYR A 138 -1.56 6.44 -1.72
C TYR A 138 -1.89 6.08 -3.17
N GLY A 139 -2.97 5.32 -3.41
CA GLY A 139 -3.37 4.96 -4.78
C GLY A 139 -3.57 6.18 -5.68
N ARG A 140 -4.24 7.23 -5.19
CA ARG A 140 -4.46 8.49 -5.95
C ARG A 140 -3.17 9.28 -6.13
N ARG A 141 -2.35 9.38 -5.08
CA ARG A 141 -1.05 10.06 -5.15
C ARG A 141 -0.14 9.40 -6.18
N ARG A 142 -0.14 8.07 -6.25
CA ARG A 142 0.63 7.31 -7.25
C ARG A 142 0.13 7.50 -8.68
N MET A 143 -1.14 7.86 -8.87
CA MET A 143 -1.71 8.30 -10.13
C MET A 143 -1.39 9.78 -10.47
N GLY A 144 -0.61 10.47 -9.64
CA GLY A 144 -0.18 11.86 -9.87
C GLY A 144 -1.16 12.91 -9.33
N GLU A 145 -2.05 12.53 -8.41
CA GLU A 145 -2.94 13.48 -7.73
C GLU A 145 -2.34 14.02 -6.43
N GLU A 146 -2.61 15.29 -6.15
CA GLU A 146 -2.07 15.98 -4.97
C GLU A 146 -3.03 15.87 -3.77
N VAL A 147 -3.34 14.64 -3.35
CA VAL A 147 -4.18 14.41 -2.17
C VAL A 147 -3.30 14.47 -0.91
N PRO A 148 -3.62 15.32 0.09
CA PRO A 148 -2.89 15.34 1.36
C PRO A 148 -3.22 14.10 2.20
N TYR A 149 -2.25 13.61 2.97
CA TYR A 149 -2.53 12.62 4.01
C TYR A 149 -3.40 13.24 5.12
N VAL A 150 -4.58 12.70 5.33
CA VAL A 150 -5.61 13.18 6.26
C VAL A 150 -6.12 12.02 7.13
N SER A 151 -6.89 12.34 8.17
CA SER A 151 -7.58 11.32 8.96
C SER A 151 -8.70 10.63 8.15
N PRO A 152 -9.19 9.44 8.58
CA PRO A 152 -10.32 8.77 7.92
C PRO A 152 -11.53 9.67 7.68
N HIS A 153 -11.88 10.53 8.65
CA HIS A 153 -12.97 11.49 8.50
C HIS A 153 -12.62 12.64 7.54
N GLY A 154 -11.37 13.08 7.50
CA GLY A 154 -10.91 14.12 6.57
C GLY A 154 -11.03 13.69 5.10
N LEU A 155 -10.98 12.38 4.83
CA LEU A 155 -11.11 11.81 3.50
C LEU A 155 -12.45 12.15 2.82
N TRP A 156 -13.51 12.39 3.60
CA TRP A 156 -14.85 12.71 3.11
C TRP A 156 -14.90 14.00 2.28
N SER A 157 -13.94 14.91 2.45
CA SER A 157 -13.85 16.13 1.65
C SER A 157 -13.38 15.89 0.21
N PHE A 158 -12.93 14.67 -0.11
CA PHE A 158 -12.38 14.30 -1.41
C PHE A 158 -13.18 13.20 -2.11
N LEU A 159 -14.22 12.68 -1.47
CA LEU A 159 -15.00 11.55 -1.96
C LEU A 159 -16.47 11.92 -2.06
N GLU A 160 -17.18 11.23 -2.94
CA GLU A 160 -18.62 11.33 -3.11
C GLU A 160 -19.30 10.06 -2.56
N PRO A 161 -20.48 10.17 -1.92
CA PRO A 161 -21.28 9.00 -1.57
C PRO A 161 -21.58 8.15 -2.81
N ALA A 162 -21.50 6.84 -2.66
CA ALA A 162 -21.73 5.91 -3.76
C ALA A 162 -22.67 4.76 -3.34
N ASP A 163 -23.37 4.85 -2.22
CA ASP A 163 -24.22 3.77 -1.68
C ASP A 163 -25.39 3.38 -2.61
N ASP A 164 -25.82 4.27 -3.49
CA ASP A 164 -26.90 4.08 -4.47
C ASP A 164 -26.42 3.58 -5.85
N LEU A 165 -25.11 3.43 -6.05
CA LEU A 165 -24.52 2.94 -7.29
C LEU A 165 -24.25 1.42 -7.25
N PRO A 166 -23.91 0.77 -8.36
CA PRO A 166 -23.30 -0.57 -8.31
C PRO A 166 -21.91 -0.51 -7.67
N ALA A 167 -21.57 -1.53 -6.88
CA ALA A 167 -20.21 -1.71 -6.34
C ALA A 167 -19.21 -1.88 -7.47
N GLU A 168 -18.03 -1.28 -7.34
CA GLU A 168 -16.95 -1.49 -8.31
C GLU A 168 -15.57 -1.47 -7.64
N ALA A 169 -14.63 -2.21 -8.23
CA ALA A 169 -13.25 -2.19 -7.79
C ALA A 169 -12.70 -0.75 -7.85
N GLY A 170 -12.20 -0.27 -6.71
CA GLY A 170 -11.75 1.11 -6.52
C GLY A 170 -12.67 1.94 -5.65
N ASP A 171 -13.87 1.46 -5.31
CA ASP A 171 -14.69 2.08 -4.27
C ASP A 171 -13.95 2.13 -2.94
N VAL A 172 -14.09 3.24 -2.23
CA VAL A 172 -13.58 3.42 -0.88
C VAL A 172 -14.64 2.97 0.10
N LEU A 173 -14.28 2.04 0.98
CA LEU A 173 -15.13 1.57 2.05
C LEU A 173 -14.72 2.27 3.35
N HIS A 174 -15.70 2.78 4.10
CA HIS A 174 -15.49 3.44 5.39
C HIS A 174 -16.41 2.83 6.46
N TRP A 175 -15.86 2.37 7.59
CA TRP A 175 -16.63 1.81 8.70
C TRP A 175 -15.97 2.13 10.05
N GLY A 176 -16.69 2.89 10.88
CA GLY A 176 -16.15 3.37 12.16
C GLY A 176 -14.90 4.25 11.95
N TRP A 177 -13.74 3.78 12.42
CA TRP A 177 -12.44 4.45 12.26
C TRP A 177 -11.57 3.85 11.17
N GLN A 178 -12.08 2.85 10.44
CA GLN A 178 -11.33 2.09 9.45
C GLN A 178 -11.77 2.48 8.04
N THR A 179 -10.80 2.47 7.13
CA THR A 179 -11.02 2.59 5.70
C THR A 179 -10.35 1.46 4.93
N GLY A 180 -10.84 1.19 3.73
CA GLY A 180 -10.26 0.23 2.80
C GLY A 180 -10.69 0.54 1.37
N ILE A 181 -10.17 -0.22 0.43
CA ILE A 181 -10.52 -0.12 -1.00
C ILE A 181 -11.15 -1.44 -1.40
N LEU A 182 -12.32 -1.42 -2.04
CA LEU A 182 -12.86 -2.58 -2.72
C LEU A 182 -11.90 -2.98 -3.84
N ALA A 183 -11.12 -4.03 -3.64
CA ALA A 183 -10.10 -4.49 -4.58
C ALA A 183 -10.71 -5.37 -5.67
N VAL A 184 -11.64 -6.25 -5.28
CA VAL A 184 -12.36 -7.14 -6.19
C VAL A 184 -13.83 -7.19 -5.78
N ASP A 185 -14.69 -6.80 -6.71
CA ASP A 185 -16.14 -7.04 -6.68
C ASP A 185 -16.41 -8.46 -7.23
N THR A 186 -17.09 -9.27 -6.45
CA THR A 186 -17.34 -10.68 -6.71
C THR A 186 -18.82 -10.92 -7.03
N ALA A 187 -19.18 -12.11 -7.49
CA ALA A 187 -20.58 -12.38 -7.83
C ALA A 187 -21.45 -12.46 -6.55
N PRO A 188 -22.61 -11.77 -6.48
CA PRO A 188 -23.25 -11.01 -7.55
C PRO A 188 -22.65 -9.62 -7.77
N PHE A 189 -22.10 -9.38 -8.96
CA PHE A 189 -21.40 -8.13 -9.29
C PHE A 189 -22.30 -6.90 -9.09
N GLY A 190 -21.68 -5.82 -8.62
CA GLY A 190 -22.35 -4.58 -8.29
C GLY A 190 -23.04 -4.58 -6.93
N VAL A 191 -22.98 -5.67 -6.17
CA VAL A 191 -23.55 -5.79 -4.83
C VAL A 191 -22.43 -6.02 -3.84
N LEU A 192 -22.21 -5.05 -2.95
CA LEU A 192 -21.22 -5.19 -1.90
C LEU A 192 -21.63 -6.30 -0.91
N ASP A 193 -20.86 -7.38 -0.83
CA ASP A 193 -21.15 -8.51 0.03
C ASP A 193 -19.92 -9.07 0.77
N ALA A 194 -20.14 -10.12 1.58
CA ALA A 194 -19.12 -10.68 2.45
C ALA A 194 -17.96 -11.36 1.71
N THR A 195 -18.13 -11.69 0.43
CA THR A 195 -17.15 -12.41 -0.39
C THR A 195 -16.23 -11.48 -1.18
N ASP A 196 -16.60 -10.21 -1.29
CA ASP A 196 -15.77 -9.17 -1.89
C ASP A 196 -14.43 -9.00 -1.18
N ARG A 197 -13.42 -8.62 -1.96
CA ARG A 197 -12.05 -8.49 -1.48
C ARG A 197 -11.72 -7.04 -1.24
N VAL A 198 -11.22 -6.73 -0.05
CA VAL A 198 -10.88 -5.38 0.37
C VAL A 198 -9.37 -5.31 0.59
N LEU A 199 -8.73 -4.33 -0.04
CA LEU A 199 -7.36 -3.93 0.25
C LEU A 199 -7.37 -2.93 1.41
N LEU A 200 -6.69 -3.24 2.51
CA LEU A 200 -6.68 -2.41 3.71
C LEU A 200 -5.37 -2.60 4.49
N ALA A 201 -5.06 -1.64 5.37
CA ALA A 201 -4.04 -1.80 6.39
C ALA A 201 -4.71 -2.12 7.72
N TRP A 202 -4.41 -3.28 8.30
CA TRP A 202 -4.97 -3.68 9.59
C TRP A 202 -4.03 -4.68 10.29
N ARG A 203 -3.69 -4.41 11.56
CA ARG A 203 -2.98 -5.31 12.49
C ARG A 203 -1.86 -6.15 11.85
N GLY A 204 -0.78 -5.48 11.46
CA GLY A 204 0.43 -6.12 10.96
C GLY A 204 0.91 -5.48 9.67
N GLU A 205 0.14 -5.65 8.60
CA GLU A 205 0.50 -5.16 7.26
C GLU A 205 -0.72 -4.73 6.46
N VAL A 206 -0.46 -4.19 5.28
CA VAL A 206 -1.45 -4.00 4.23
C VAL A 206 -1.69 -5.35 3.58
N GLU A 207 -2.94 -5.79 3.61
CA GLU A 207 -3.36 -7.07 3.09
C GLU A 207 -4.63 -6.93 2.24
N GLU A 208 -4.94 -8.01 1.53
CA GLU A 208 -6.24 -8.18 0.89
C GLU A 208 -7.02 -9.26 1.63
N ALA A 209 -8.18 -8.92 2.16
CA ALA A 209 -9.03 -9.82 2.94
C ALA A 209 -10.48 -9.80 2.43
N ALA A 210 -11.26 -10.84 2.72
CA ALA A 210 -12.67 -10.83 2.40
C ALA A 210 -13.42 -9.87 3.34
N LEU A 211 -14.39 -9.11 2.83
CA LEU A 211 -15.16 -8.15 3.63
C LEU A 211 -15.87 -8.82 4.82
N GLY A 212 -16.30 -10.07 4.67
CA GLY A 212 -16.91 -10.87 5.73
C GLY A 212 -15.98 -11.20 6.90
N ASP A 213 -14.68 -11.25 6.65
CA ASP A 213 -13.65 -11.58 7.66
C ASP A 213 -13.18 -10.33 8.42
N LEU A 214 -13.53 -9.13 7.94
CA LEU A 214 -13.12 -7.88 8.55
C LEU A 214 -13.90 -7.60 9.85
N PRO A 215 -13.23 -7.03 10.86
CA PRO A 215 -13.91 -6.61 12.08
C PRO A 215 -14.95 -5.52 11.76
N ARG A 216 -16.19 -5.76 12.19
CA ARG A 216 -17.29 -4.82 11.99
C ARG A 216 -17.36 -3.83 13.15
N PHE A 217 -16.97 -2.60 12.87
CA PHE A 217 -17.05 -1.47 13.82
C PHE A 217 -18.27 -0.57 13.60
N GLY A 218 -19.17 -0.94 12.68
CA GLY A 218 -20.36 -0.17 12.36
C GLY A 218 -20.92 -0.52 10.98
N GLU A 219 -21.76 0.37 10.48
CA GLU A 219 -22.25 0.35 9.10
C GLU A 219 -21.11 0.67 8.12
N VAL A 220 -21.02 -0.09 7.04
CA VAL A 220 -20.09 0.17 5.95
C VAL A 220 -20.72 1.19 5.02
N ARG A 221 -20.04 2.31 4.82
CA ARG A 221 -20.39 3.32 3.81
C ARG A 221 -19.49 3.17 2.61
N ARG A 222 -20.06 3.28 1.42
CA ARG A 222 -19.34 3.25 0.17
C ARG A 222 -19.21 4.65 -0.39
N LEU A 223 -17.99 5.00 -0.72
CA LEU A 223 -17.59 6.30 -1.22
C LEU A 223 -16.78 6.09 -2.50
N ARG A 224 -16.75 7.08 -3.38
CA ARG A 224 -15.98 7.03 -4.63
C ARG A 224 -15.19 8.31 -4.82
N TRP A 225 -14.01 8.20 -5.40
CA TRP A 225 -13.29 9.37 -5.87
C TRP A 225 -14.08 10.02 -7.01
N PRO A 226 -14.30 11.34 -6.99
CA PRO A 226 -14.95 12.00 -8.10
C PRO A 226 -14.15 11.72 -9.38
N VAL A 227 -14.86 11.52 -10.49
CA VAL A 227 -14.22 11.33 -11.79
C VAL A 227 -13.45 12.61 -12.09
N SER A 228 -12.12 12.53 -11.97
CA SER A 228 -11.28 13.66 -12.34
C SER A 228 -11.57 13.93 -13.82
N PRO A 229 -11.93 15.17 -14.20
CA PRO A 229 -12.07 15.49 -15.60
C PRO A 229 -10.76 15.07 -16.25
N ALA A 230 -10.83 14.18 -17.25
CA ALA A 230 -9.66 13.65 -17.93
C ALA A 230 -8.75 14.84 -18.21
N ARG A 231 -7.55 14.87 -17.59
CA ARG A 231 -6.60 15.98 -17.81
C ARG A 231 -6.45 16.04 -19.31
N GLY A 232 -7.07 17.07 -19.92
CA GLY A 232 -7.27 17.10 -21.36
C GLY A 232 -5.93 16.80 -21.98
N ALA A 233 -5.87 15.69 -22.75
CA ALA A 233 -4.61 15.18 -23.28
C ALA A 233 -3.87 16.36 -23.86
N GLY A 234 -2.81 16.80 -23.16
CA GLY A 234 -2.04 17.96 -23.59
C GLY A 234 -1.61 17.64 -25.01
N SER A 235 -2.09 18.44 -25.96
CA SER A 235 -1.69 18.26 -27.35
C SER A 235 -0.16 18.28 -27.38
N PRO A 236 0.47 17.29 -28.04
CA PRO A 236 1.92 17.15 -28.09
C PRO A 236 2.60 18.38 -28.68
#